data_AF-A0A2D7C121-F1
#
_entry.id   AF-A0A2D7C121-F1
#
_cell.length_a   1.000
_cell.length_b   1.000
_cell.length_c   1.000
_cell.angle_alpha   90.00
_cell.angle_beta   90.00
_cell.angle_gamma   90.00
#
_symmetry.space_group_name_H-M   'P 1'
#
loop_
_entity.id
_entity.type
_entity.pdbx_description
1 polymer ?
#
loop_
_entity_poly.entity_id
_entity_poly.type
_entity_poly.pdbx_seq_one_letter_code
_entity_poly.pdbx_strand_id
1 'polypeptide(L)'
;MQNKNEIINKAIYLQKSGKLKEAEEYLQFHYSNSKDDTNISIAYASVSESVGKKDIAIKILQDAIILNPNNALLLTNLGGVLVRNGKSKEAIAYLEKASSLIPNNIINYTNLACAYAEERDWKRAAASAEVVLSQNPDSKFMLKLIAQSSVEIKNYSRCLSAYDKLSDLQDIQYQNIQSSASSMKIDFSRKKPSHRYVELSNQYEIMHEKSLKEKNITFAGIVTFLRVAPFIRKKFKNKEIDSMLDYGGGQGKQYFLKDLHDSIGKNYKNMESFLNINSVKIYDAGRPDTFDNLGKIYDAVICTDVLEHCDKLDLPWIISELFGHSKKYLFATIATYPAVKILPNGENAHCTIEESKWWSNLFSKIAYKFPNIEYSFLVVNDRSFDNVEAFTNSNLKV
;
A
#
# COMPACT_ATOMS: atom_id res chain seq x y z
N MET A 1 45.94 14.47 18.48
CA MET A 1 44.72 14.76 17.68
C MET A 1 43.52 14.41 18.52
N GLN A 2 42.57 15.33 18.71
CA GLN A 2 41.31 15.02 19.39
C GLN A 2 40.52 13.99 18.59
N ASN A 3 39.80 13.11 19.28
CA ASN A 3 38.98 12.09 18.65
C ASN A 3 37.78 12.76 17.96
N LYS A 4 37.43 12.36 16.72
CA LYS A 4 36.27 12.90 15.98
C LYS A 4 34.97 12.87 16.78
N ASN A 5 34.78 11.83 17.61
CA ASN A 5 33.60 11.73 18.46
C ASN A 5 33.60 12.79 19.57
N GLU A 6 34.76 13.16 20.12
CA GLU A 6 34.88 14.24 21.11
C GLU A 6 34.56 15.60 20.49
N ILE A 7 35.02 15.82 19.25
CA ILE A 7 34.74 17.04 18.49
C ILE A 7 33.22 17.20 18.30
N ILE A 8 32.56 16.15 17.80
CA ILE A 8 31.11 16.18 17.56
C ILE A 8 30.33 16.33 18.86
N ASN A 9 30.69 15.58 19.91
CA ASN A 9 30.01 15.67 21.21
C ASN A 9 30.13 17.06 21.83
N LYS A 10 31.31 17.69 21.73
CA LYS A 10 31.49 19.06 22.21
C LYS A 10 30.65 20.06 21.40
N ALA A 11 30.61 19.92 20.08
CA ALA A 11 29.78 20.79 19.24
C ALA A 11 28.28 20.64 19.55
N ILE A 12 27.79 19.41 19.73
CA ILE A 12 26.41 19.14 20.16
C ILE A 12 26.13 19.77 21.53
N TYR A 13 27.06 19.67 22.48
CA TYR A 13 26.91 20.30 23.79
C TYR A 13 26.81 21.83 23.69
N LEU A 14 27.66 22.46 22.89
CA LEU A 14 27.61 23.91 22.65
C LEU A 14 26.29 24.31 21.99
N GLN A 15 25.83 23.54 21.00
CA GLN A 15 24.56 23.77 20.31
C GLN A 15 23.37 23.68 21.28
N LYS A 16 23.31 22.62 22.10
CA LYS A 16 22.27 22.44 23.14
C LYS A 16 22.30 23.51 24.22
N SER A 17 23.48 24.08 24.50
CA SER A 17 23.66 25.18 25.46
C SER A 17 23.34 26.56 24.87
N GLY A 18 22.83 26.63 23.64
CA GLY A 18 22.51 27.89 22.94
C GLY A 18 23.73 28.66 22.43
N LYS A 19 24.93 28.13 22.60
CA LYS A 19 26.20 28.76 22.19
C LYS A 19 26.51 28.48 20.72
N LEU A 20 25.57 28.86 19.85
CA LEU A 20 25.60 28.45 18.43
C LEU A 20 26.82 29.02 17.67
N LYS A 21 27.25 30.26 17.96
CA LYS A 21 28.44 30.86 17.34
C LYS A 21 29.73 30.15 17.76
N GLU A 22 29.89 29.84 19.06
CA GLU A 22 31.04 29.07 19.55
C GLU A 22 31.09 27.66 18.92
N ALA A 23 29.92 27.01 18.78
CA ALA A 23 29.81 25.72 18.11
C ALA A 23 30.23 25.79 16.63
N GLU A 24 29.83 26.87 15.94
CA GLU A 24 30.17 27.10 14.54
C GLU A 24 31.67 27.30 14.35
N GLU A 25 32.29 28.21 15.11
CA GLU A 25 33.73 28.49 15.04
C GLU A 25 34.56 27.23 15.37
N TYR A 26 34.13 26.47 16.38
CA TYR A 26 34.76 25.22 16.76
C TYR A 26 34.72 24.20 15.62
N LEU A 27 33.56 23.99 15.00
CA LEU A 27 33.41 23.06 13.88
C LEU A 27 34.09 23.55 12.60
N GLN A 28 34.12 24.85 12.34
CA GLN A 28 34.84 25.44 11.21
C GLN A 28 36.35 25.15 11.28
N PHE A 29 36.94 25.29 12.48
CA PHE A 29 38.34 24.95 12.72
C PHE A 29 38.63 23.48 12.42
N HIS A 30 37.81 22.57 12.93
CA HIS A 30 38.00 21.13 12.71
C HIS A 30 37.72 20.71 11.26
N TYR A 31 36.67 21.23 10.64
CA TYR A 31 36.35 20.99 9.23
C TYR A 31 37.49 21.42 8.30
N SER A 32 38.12 22.58 8.56
CA SER A 32 39.25 23.06 7.76
C SER A 32 40.46 22.11 7.78
N ASN A 33 40.60 21.32 8.84
CA ASN A 33 41.67 20.34 9.02
C ASN A 33 41.25 18.89 8.64
N SER A 34 39.98 18.67 8.28
CA SER A 34 39.42 17.32 8.01
C SER A 34 38.20 17.36 7.08
N LYS A 35 38.38 17.98 5.90
CA LYS A 35 37.29 18.20 4.92
C LYS A 35 36.66 16.91 4.37
N ASP A 36 37.37 15.79 4.47
CA ASP A 36 36.93 14.45 4.07
C ASP A 36 36.11 13.73 5.14
N ASP A 37 36.13 14.20 6.40
CA ASP A 37 35.32 13.59 7.46
C ASP A 37 33.84 13.97 7.31
N THR A 38 33.06 12.96 6.96
CA THR A 38 31.61 13.07 6.75
C THR A 38 30.87 13.55 7.99
N ASN A 39 31.24 13.07 9.19
CA ASN A 39 30.50 13.37 10.40
C ASN A 39 30.77 14.80 10.87
N ILE A 40 32.01 15.27 10.73
CA ILE A 40 32.36 16.68 10.99
C ILE A 40 31.65 17.59 9.99
N SER A 41 31.59 17.21 8.71
CA SER A 41 30.85 17.96 7.68
C SER A 41 29.36 18.09 8.00
N ILE A 42 28.71 17.00 8.41
CA ILE A 42 27.29 17.00 8.82
C ILE A 42 27.07 17.86 10.06
N ALA A 43 27.90 17.69 11.09
CA ALA A 43 27.81 18.49 12.30
C ALA A 43 27.97 19.98 11.99
N TYR A 44 28.95 20.34 11.16
CA TYR A 44 29.22 21.72 10.77
C TYR A 44 28.08 22.32 9.96
N ALA A 45 27.53 21.57 9.00
CA ALA A 45 26.37 22.02 8.24
C ALA A 45 25.13 22.24 9.13
N SER A 46 24.85 21.32 10.07
CA SER A 46 23.73 21.44 11.01
C SER A 46 23.83 22.67 11.91
N VAL A 47 25.04 22.94 12.45
CA VAL A 47 25.27 24.13 13.27
C VAL A 47 25.22 25.41 12.42
N SER A 48 25.79 25.38 11.21
CA SER A 48 25.73 26.50 10.25
C SER A 48 24.28 26.86 9.88
N GLU A 49 23.41 25.86 9.68
CA GLU A 49 21.98 26.07 9.47
C GLU A 49 21.32 26.71 10.70
N SER A 50 21.66 26.23 11.91
CA SER A 50 21.10 26.74 13.18
C SER A 50 21.47 28.21 13.44
N VAL A 51 22.63 28.69 12.96
CA VAL A 51 23.02 30.12 13.03
C VAL A 51 22.46 30.96 11.87
N GLY A 52 21.63 30.38 11.00
CA GLY A 52 21.01 31.06 9.86
C GLY A 52 21.87 31.14 8.60
N LYS A 53 23.08 30.55 8.60
CA LYS A 53 24.01 30.52 7.46
C LYS A 53 23.70 29.36 6.52
N LYS A 54 22.51 29.42 5.92
CA LYS A 54 21.91 28.36 5.08
C LYS A 54 22.79 27.98 3.89
N ASP A 55 23.31 28.97 3.15
CA ASP A 55 24.14 28.70 1.98
C ASP A 55 25.46 28.03 2.33
N ILE A 56 26.03 28.35 3.50
CA ILE A 56 27.23 27.69 4.02
C ILE A 56 26.93 26.21 4.34
N ALA A 57 25.82 25.93 5.03
CA ALA A 57 25.40 24.56 5.33
C ALA A 57 25.25 23.70 4.06
N ILE A 58 24.58 24.25 3.03
CA ILE A 58 24.41 23.59 1.73
C ILE A 58 25.77 23.34 1.09
N LYS A 59 26.64 24.35 1.05
CA LYS A 59 27.97 24.25 0.43
C LYS A 59 28.85 23.19 1.09
N ILE A 60 28.88 23.14 2.43
CA ILE A 60 29.64 22.13 3.20
C ILE A 60 29.20 20.71 2.78
N LEU A 61 27.88 20.47 2.70
CA LEU A 61 27.35 19.15 2.36
C LEU A 61 27.58 18.81 0.88
N GLN A 62 27.44 19.77 -0.03
CA GLN A 62 27.76 19.57 -1.45
C GLN A 62 29.24 19.21 -1.64
N ASP A 63 30.16 19.90 -0.98
CA ASP A 63 31.59 19.61 -1.05
C ASP A 63 31.90 18.22 -0.47
N ALA A 64 31.26 17.84 0.65
CA ALA A 64 31.40 16.51 1.22
C ALA A 64 30.85 15.39 0.30
N ILE A 65 29.77 15.68 -0.45
CA ILE A 65 29.19 14.74 -1.44
C ILE A 65 30.11 14.58 -2.65
N ILE A 66 30.83 15.62 -3.08
CA ILE A 66 31.83 15.48 -4.16
C ILE A 66 32.90 14.46 -3.77
N LEU A 67 33.34 14.46 -2.50
CA LEU A 67 34.31 13.50 -1.98
C LEU A 67 33.71 12.11 -1.78
N ASN A 68 32.44 12.02 -1.39
CA ASN A 68 31.74 10.77 -1.08
C ASN A 68 30.36 10.69 -1.75
N PRO A 69 30.28 10.49 -3.08
CA PRO A 69 29.05 10.70 -3.86
C PRO A 69 27.92 9.71 -3.57
N ASN A 70 28.22 8.56 -2.98
CA ASN A 70 27.26 7.51 -2.64
C ASN A 70 27.08 7.36 -1.12
N ASN A 71 27.42 8.38 -0.34
CA ASN A 71 27.13 8.39 1.09
C ASN A 71 25.68 8.83 1.33
N ALA A 72 24.80 7.86 1.61
CA ALA A 72 23.39 8.11 1.83
C ALA A 72 23.10 9.08 2.99
N LEU A 73 23.96 9.12 4.01
CA LEU A 73 23.80 10.03 5.14
C LEU A 73 24.04 11.49 4.71
N LEU A 74 25.07 11.75 3.90
CA LEU A 74 25.31 13.09 3.34
C LEU A 74 24.16 13.54 2.43
N LEU A 75 23.70 12.65 1.54
CA LEU A 75 22.58 12.91 0.65
C LEU A 75 21.29 13.23 1.42
N THR A 76 21.00 12.46 2.49
CA THR A 76 19.85 12.67 3.37
C THR A 76 19.93 14.01 4.10
N ASN A 77 21.10 14.38 4.63
CA ASN A 77 21.30 15.64 5.32
C ASN A 77 21.20 16.84 4.38
N LEU A 78 21.81 16.77 3.18
CA LEU A 78 21.68 17.83 2.18
C LEU A 78 20.22 18.01 1.76
N GLY A 79 19.53 16.91 1.44
CA GLY A 79 18.11 16.95 1.12
C GLY A 79 17.27 17.58 2.23
N GLY A 80 17.50 17.20 3.50
CA GLY A 80 16.79 17.80 4.64
C GLY A 80 17.05 19.30 4.81
N VAL A 81 18.29 19.76 4.63
CA VAL A 81 18.64 21.20 4.65
C VAL A 81 17.96 21.92 3.50
N LEU A 82 17.93 21.34 2.29
CA LEU A 82 17.28 21.94 1.14
C LEU A 82 15.76 22.09 1.35
N VAL A 83 15.09 21.07 1.89
CA VAL A 83 13.64 21.11 2.22
C VAL A 83 13.34 22.23 3.23
N ARG A 84 14.06 22.28 4.36
CA ARG A 84 13.85 23.34 5.39
C ARG A 84 14.11 24.75 4.88
N ASN A 85 14.78 24.88 3.73
CA ASN A 85 15.08 26.14 3.07
C ASN A 85 14.25 26.38 1.80
N GLY A 86 13.15 25.64 1.61
CA GLY A 86 12.19 25.82 0.51
C GLY A 86 12.74 25.42 -0.86
N LYS A 87 13.84 24.67 -0.91
CA LYS A 87 14.48 24.14 -2.13
C LYS A 87 14.05 22.69 -2.38
N SER A 88 12.78 22.38 -2.16
CA SER A 88 12.26 21.00 -2.19
C SER A 88 12.44 20.31 -3.54
N LYS A 89 12.21 21.02 -4.65
CA LYS A 89 12.52 20.49 -6.00
C LYS A 89 13.96 20.01 -6.18
N GLU A 90 14.95 20.71 -5.63
CA GLU A 90 16.36 20.30 -5.68
C GLU A 90 16.62 19.12 -4.72
N ALA A 91 15.99 19.15 -3.54
CA ALA A 91 16.15 18.13 -2.52
C ALA A 91 15.73 16.72 -3.01
N ILE A 92 14.65 16.63 -3.78
CA ILE A 92 14.06 15.35 -4.22
C ILE A 92 15.11 14.46 -4.87
N ALA A 93 15.95 14.97 -5.79
CA ALA A 93 16.95 14.15 -6.48
C ALA A 93 17.98 13.54 -5.52
N TYR A 94 18.44 14.30 -4.51
CA TYR A 94 19.37 13.80 -3.50
C TYR A 94 18.72 12.77 -2.58
N LEU A 95 17.48 13.01 -2.17
CA LEU A 95 16.72 12.14 -1.28
C LEU A 95 16.28 10.83 -1.96
N GLU A 96 15.90 10.88 -3.23
CA GLU A 96 15.62 9.68 -4.05
C GLU A 96 16.90 8.85 -4.20
N LYS A 97 18.06 9.48 -4.47
CA LYS A 97 19.35 8.77 -4.49
C LYS A 97 19.70 8.17 -3.12
N ALA A 98 19.43 8.86 -2.02
CA ALA A 98 19.64 8.31 -0.69
C ALA A 98 18.74 7.08 -0.42
N SER A 99 17.47 7.14 -0.87
CA SER A 99 16.52 6.03 -0.69
C SER A 99 16.89 4.77 -1.49
N SER A 100 17.55 4.92 -2.64
CA SER A 100 18.03 3.76 -3.42
C SER A 100 19.27 3.10 -2.80
N LEU A 101 20.08 3.86 -2.04
CA LEU A 101 21.25 3.36 -1.35
C LEU A 101 20.91 2.71 0.00
N ILE A 102 20.01 3.33 0.77
CA ILE A 102 19.52 2.80 2.04
C ILE A 102 17.98 2.81 2.01
N PRO A 103 17.36 1.69 1.60
CA PRO A 103 15.91 1.54 1.64
C PRO A 103 15.35 1.71 3.06
N ASN A 104 14.14 2.22 3.17
CA ASN A 104 13.38 2.37 4.43
C ASN A 104 14.03 3.25 5.52
N ASN A 105 14.99 4.12 5.19
CA ASN A 105 15.54 5.09 6.15
C ASN A 105 14.48 6.14 6.58
N ILE A 106 14.02 6.07 7.83
CA ILE A 106 12.92 6.92 8.36
C ILE A 106 13.17 8.42 8.15
N ILE A 107 14.40 8.89 8.38
CA ILE A 107 14.75 10.32 8.28
C ILE A 107 14.67 10.76 6.81
N ASN A 108 15.21 9.96 5.90
CA ASN A 108 15.15 10.25 4.47
C ASN A 108 13.71 10.26 3.95
N TYR A 109 12.89 9.28 4.32
CA TYR A 109 11.49 9.23 3.92
C TYR A 109 10.64 10.35 4.56
N THR A 110 11.01 10.81 5.75
CA THR A 110 10.42 12.01 6.35
C THR A 110 10.71 13.25 5.50
N ASN A 111 11.96 13.43 5.08
CA ASN A 111 12.34 14.54 4.20
C ASN A 111 11.68 14.44 2.82
N LEU A 112 11.58 13.24 2.24
CA LEU A 112 10.86 13.01 0.97
C LEU A 112 9.38 13.36 1.10
N ALA A 113 8.71 12.92 2.16
CA ALA A 113 7.30 13.22 2.39
C ALA A 113 7.06 14.73 2.42
N CYS A 114 7.89 15.48 3.16
CA CYS A 114 7.83 16.94 3.20
C CYS A 114 8.14 17.57 1.84
N ALA A 115 9.21 17.15 1.17
CA ALA A 115 9.62 17.70 -0.13
C ALA A 115 8.53 17.54 -1.18
N TYR A 116 7.93 16.35 -1.26
CA TYR A 116 6.82 16.09 -2.17
C TYR A 116 5.55 16.87 -1.80
N ALA A 117 5.25 17.03 -0.52
CA ALA A 117 4.11 17.83 -0.08
C ALA A 117 4.27 19.31 -0.45
N GLU A 118 5.47 19.88 -0.30
CA GLU A 118 5.77 21.27 -0.71
C GLU A 118 5.63 21.47 -2.23
N GLU A 119 6.05 20.48 -3.03
CA GLU A 119 5.88 20.46 -4.49
C GLU A 119 4.46 20.02 -4.92
N ARG A 120 3.54 19.81 -3.96
CA ARG A 120 2.16 19.33 -4.19
C ARG A 120 2.07 17.99 -4.94
N ASP A 121 3.13 17.20 -4.89
CA ASP A 121 3.10 15.81 -5.31
C ASP A 121 2.51 14.94 -4.20
N TRP A 122 1.22 15.14 -3.94
CA TRP A 122 0.51 14.51 -2.83
C TRP A 122 0.54 12.98 -2.88
N LYS A 123 0.66 12.40 -4.08
CA LYS A 123 0.78 10.94 -4.24
C LYS A 123 2.11 10.44 -3.67
N ARG A 124 3.24 10.99 -4.10
CA ARG A 124 4.56 10.58 -3.59
C ARG A 124 4.78 11.02 -2.14
N ALA A 125 4.18 12.13 -1.72
CA ALA A 125 4.18 12.57 -0.33
C ALA A 125 3.52 11.53 0.58
N ALA A 126 2.32 11.07 0.19
CA ALA A 126 1.59 10.08 0.95
C ALA A 126 2.34 8.73 1.00
N ALA A 127 2.85 8.24 -0.13
CA ALA A 127 3.63 7.01 -0.19
C ALA A 127 4.90 7.07 0.69
N SER A 128 5.60 8.21 0.71
CA SER A 128 6.78 8.39 1.55
C SER A 128 6.45 8.41 3.05
N ALA A 129 5.34 9.04 3.44
CA ALA A 129 4.86 9.03 4.82
C ALA A 129 4.41 7.64 5.30
N GLU A 130 3.88 6.79 4.41
CA GLU A 130 3.57 5.39 4.75
C GLU A 130 4.81 4.58 5.13
N VAL A 131 5.94 4.79 4.45
CA VAL A 131 7.21 4.12 4.82
C VAL A 131 7.66 4.54 6.22
N VAL A 132 7.36 5.77 6.64
CA VAL A 132 7.63 6.23 8.00
C VAL A 132 6.64 5.61 8.99
N LEU A 133 5.34 5.58 8.66
CA LEU A 133 4.28 5.03 9.52
C LEU A 133 4.39 3.50 9.70
N SER A 134 4.97 2.77 8.76
CA SER A 134 5.20 1.32 8.93
C SER A 134 6.20 1.01 10.05
N GLN A 135 7.08 1.96 10.38
CA GLN A 135 8.07 1.84 11.44
C GLN A 135 7.72 2.66 12.69
N ASN A 136 6.98 3.75 12.52
CA ASN A 136 6.47 4.60 13.59
C ASN A 136 4.97 4.90 13.37
N PRO A 137 4.07 3.95 13.70
CA PRO A 137 2.64 4.03 13.40
C PRO A 137 1.91 5.22 14.02
N ASP A 138 2.45 5.76 15.13
CA ASP A 138 1.81 6.79 15.94
C ASP A 138 2.34 8.20 15.63
N SER A 139 3.13 8.35 14.56
CA SER A 139 3.63 9.66 14.13
C SER A 139 2.49 10.57 13.70
N LYS A 140 1.99 11.41 14.62
CA LYS A 140 0.92 12.39 14.38
C LYS A 140 1.23 13.29 13.19
N PHE A 141 2.50 13.68 13.02
CA PHE A 141 2.93 14.50 11.89
C PHE A 141 2.72 13.78 10.55
N MET A 142 3.12 12.50 10.46
CA MET A 142 2.92 11.72 9.23
C MET A 142 1.44 11.39 9.00
N LEU A 143 0.67 11.09 10.04
CA LEU A 143 -0.78 10.90 9.93
C LEU A 143 -1.49 12.14 9.38
N LYS A 144 -1.08 13.35 9.82
CA LYS A 144 -1.62 14.62 9.27
C LYS A 144 -1.23 14.81 7.81
N LEU A 145 0.01 14.50 7.44
CA LEU A 145 0.46 14.58 6.06
C LEU A 145 -0.32 13.61 5.16
N ILE A 146 -0.53 12.36 5.62
CA ILE A 146 -1.38 11.39 4.92
C ILE A 146 -2.79 11.94 4.77
N ALA A 147 -3.40 12.45 5.83
CA ALA A 147 -4.77 12.94 5.79
C ALA A 147 -4.92 14.09 4.78
N GLN A 148 -4.03 15.07 4.81
CA GLN A 148 -4.02 16.19 3.86
C GLN A 148 -3.78 15.71 2.43
N SER A 149 -2.74 14.91 2.20
CA SER A 149 -2.42 14.37 0.88
C SER A 149 -3.59 13.57 0.32
N SER A 150 -4.28 12.82 1.17
CA SER A 150 -5.44 12.00 0.84
C SER A 150 -6.66 12.84 0.44
N VAL A 151 -6.88 14.00 1.06
CA VAL A 151 -7.92 14.96 0.64
C VAL A 151 -7.64 15.45 -0.78
N GLU A 152 -6.39 15.87 -1.04
CA GLU A 152 -5.99 16.46 -2.33
C GLU A 152 -6.06 15.45 -3.48
N ILE A 153 -5.70 14.19 -3.24
CA ILE A 153 -5.83 13.10 -4.22
C ILE A 153 -7.24 12.47 -4.25
N LYS A 154 -8.17 12.96 -3.42
CA LYS A 154 -9.54 12.44 -3.26
C LYS A 154 -9.60 10.96 -2.83
N ASN A 155 -8.60 10.51 -2.09
CA ASN A 155 -8.58 9.20 -1.43
C ASN A 155 -9.19 9.31 -0.02
N TYR A 156 -10.52 9.40 0.03
CA TYR A 156 -11.23 9.68 1.28
C TYR A 156 -11.15 8.55 2.32
N SER A 157 -10.99 7.30 1.91
CA SER A 157 -10.85 6.15 2.82
C SER A 157 -9.56 6.22 3.63
N ARG A 158 -8.46 6.59 2.97
CA ARG A 158 -7.14 6.77 3.57
C ARG A 158 -7.14 8.00 4.46
N CYS A 159 -7.81 9.07 4.04
CA CYS A 159 -8.06 10.25 4.86
C CYS A 159 -8.79 9.90 6.15
N LEU A 160 -9.91 9.18 6.05
CA LEU A 160 -10.69 8.67 7.18
C LEU A 160 -9.85 7.79 8.11
N SER A 161 -9.11 6.83 7.56
CA SER A 161 -8.25 5.94 8.35
C SER A 161 -7.17 6.71 9.12
N ALA A 162 -6.60 7.75 8.53
CA ALA A 162 -5.63 8.61 9.21
C ALA A 162 -6.29 9.46 10.32
N TYR A 163 -7.50 9.96 10.08
CA TYR A 163 -8.26 10.69 11.11
C TYR A 163 -8.71 9.81 12.26
N ASP A 164 -9.15 8.58 12.01
CA ASP A 164 -9.49 7.62 13.06
C ASP A 164 -8.28 7.38 13.98
N LYS A 165 -7.11 7.11 13.40
CA LYS A 165 -5.86 6.98 14.19
C LYS A 165 -5.51 8.25 14.97
N LEU A 166 -5.66 9.44 14.37
CA LEU A 166 -5.42 10.71 15.07
C LEU A 166 -6.41 10.93 16.23
N SER A 167 -7.67 10.51 16.06
CA SER A 167 -8.71 10.54 17.10
C SER A 167 -8.37 9.60 18.26
N ASP A 168 -7.94 8.37 17.96
CA ASP A 168 -7.48 7.38 18.95
C ASP A 168 -6.28 7.90 19.75
N LEU A 169 -5.39 8.67 19.12
CA LEU A 169 -4.26 9.34 19.76
C LEU A 169 -4.64 10.65 20.48
N GLN A 170 -5.94 10.88 20.69
CA GLN A 170 -6.52 12.04 21.39
C GLN A 170 -6.07 13.40 20.81
N ASP A 171 -5.90 13.50 19.49
CA ASP A 171 -5.65 14.79 18.83
C ASP A 171 -6.99 15.58 18.72
N ILE A 172 -7.22 16.48 19.69
CA ILE A 172 -8.48 17.24 19.92
C ILE A 172 -8.99 17.94 18.65
N GLN A 173 -8.11 18.34 17.73
CA GLN A 173 -8.50 19.01 16.49
C GLN A 173 -9.27 18.08 15.52
N TYR A 174 -9.10 16.76 15.62
CA TYR A 174 -9.59 15.78 14.63
C TYR A 174 -10.83 14.98 15.08
N GLN A 175 -11.23 15.08 16.35
CA GLN A 175 -12.50 14.50 16.84
C GLN A 175 -13.73 15.06 16.09
N ASN A 176 -13.69 16.33 15.69
CA ASN A 176 -14.77 16.99 14.94
C ASN A 176 -14.73 16.67 13.43
N ILE A 177 -13.58 16.25 12.90
CA ILE A 177 -13.47 15.87 11.49
C ILE A 177 -14.04 14.47 11.28
N GLN A 178 -13.87 13.56 12.26
CA GLN A 178 -14.50 12.25 12.26
C GLN A 178 -16.02 12.35 12.09
N SER A 179 -16.71 13.29 12.76
CA SER A 179 -18.16 13.48 12.61
C SER A 179 -18.55 14.06 11.24
N SER A 180 -17.72 14.93 10.64
CA SER A 180 -17.92 15.48 9.28
C SER A 180 -17.56 14.51 8.15
N ALA A 181 -16.65 13.57 8.38
CA ALA A 181 -16.24 12.56 7.42
C ALA A 181 -17.07 11.28 7.56
N SER A 182 -17.60 11.00 8.77
CA SER A 182 -18.66 10.00 9.00
C SER A 182 -19.99 10.40 8.35
N SER A 183 -20.24 11.71 8.17
CA SER A 183 -21.39 12.21 7.43
C SER A 183 -21.20 12.16 5.90
N MET A 184 -19.95 12.00 5.42
CA MET A 184 -19.64 11.53 4.06
C MET A 184 -19.86 10.01 3.92
N LYS A 185 -20.95 9.46 4.46
CA LYS A 185 -21.51 8.17 4.03
C LYS A 185 -22.07 8.33 2.62
N ILE A 186 -21.17 8.47 1.66
CA ILE A 186 -21.48 8.43 0.24
C ILE A 186 -21.84 6.97 -0.05
N ASP A 187 -23.07 6.75 -0.51
CA ASP A 187 -23.55 5.44 -0.94
C ASP A 187 -22.88 5.12 -2.29
N PHE A 188 -21.65 4.61 -2.23
CA PHE A 188 -20.91 4.17 -3.41
C PHE A 188 -21.54 2.90 -3.98
N SER A 189 -21.48 2.77 -5.29
CA SER A 189 -21.98 1.61 -6.03
C SER A 189 -21.23 1.46 -7.34
N ARG A 190 -21.42 0.36 -8.08
CA ARG A 190 -20.88 0.23 -9.43
C ARG A 190 -21.20 1.43 -10.35
N LYS A 191 -22.39 2.02 -10.22
CA LYS A 191 -22.83 3.19 -11.03
C LYS A 191 -22.20 4.51 -10.56
N LYS A 192 -21.78 4.56 -9.30
CA LYS A 192 -21.18 5.74 -8.67
C LYS A 192 -20.08 5.24 -7.72
N PRO A 193 -18.96 4.73 -8.25
CA PRO A 193 -17.89 4.21 -7.42
C PRO A 193 -17.11 5.37 -6.81
N SER A 194 -16.24 5.09 -5.84
CA SER A 194 -15.35 6.14 -5.33
C SER A 194 -14.36 6.60 -6.40
N HIS A 195 -13.82 7.82 -6.22
CA HIS A 195 -12.73 8.30 -7.08
C HIS A 195 -11.52 7.36 -7.02
N ARG A 196 -11.29 6.75 -5.85
CA ARG A 196 -10.19 5.83 -5.62
C ARG A 196 -10.38 4.52 -6.38
N TYR A 197 -11.60 3.99 -6.46
CA TYR A 197 -11.90 2.83 -7.31
C TYR A 197 -11.55 3.09 -8.77
N VAL A 198 -11.99 4.23 -9.32
CA VAL A 198 -11.70 4.60 -10.72
C VAL A 198 -10.19 4.74 -10.94
N GLU A 199 -9.48 5.37 -10.00
CA GLU A 199 -8.02 5.46 -10.07
C GLU A 199 -7.37 4.07 -10.11
N LEU A 200 -7.73 3.19 -9.17
CA LEU A 200 -7.17 1.84 -9.06
C LEU A 200 -7.47 1.02 -10.32
N SER A 201 -8.73 1.01 -10.80
CA SER A 201 -9.11 0.34 -12.04
C SER A 201 -8.23 0.79 -13.23
N ASN A 202 -7.99 2.09 -13.37
CA ASN A 202 -7.10 2.61 -14.42
C ASN A 202 -5.65 2.15 -14.25
N GLN A 203 -5.14 2.05 -13.01
CA GLN A 203 -3.80 1.49 -12.78
C GLN A 203 -3.72 0.02 -13.22
N TYR A 204 -4.74 -0.78 -12.89
CA TYR A 204 -4.80 -2.19 -13.28
C TYR A 204 -4.94 -2.36 -14.79
N GLU A 205 -5.74 -1.52 -15.46
CA GLU A 205 -5.86 -1.51 -16.91
C GLU A 205 -4.50 -1.31 -17.60
N ILE A 206 -3.73 -0.30 -17.17
CA ILE A 206 -2.37 -0.05 -17.67
C ILE A 206 -1.47 -1.27 -17.47
N MET A 207 -1.56 -1.93 -16.31
CA MET A 207 -0.75 -3.11 -16.00
C MET A 207 -1.18 -4.33 -16.82
N HIS A 208 -2.47 -4.49 -17.11
CA HIS A 208 -3.00 -5.51 -18.02
C HIS A 208 -2.48 -5.31 -19.43
N GLU A 209 -2.58 -4.10 -19.98
CA GLU A 209 -2.04 -3.77 -21.30
C GLU A 209 -0.55 -4.08 -21.40
N LYS A 210 0.21 -3.68 -20.38
CA LYS A 210 1.65 -3.94 -20.31
C LYS A 210 1.92 -5.45 -20.28
N SER A 211 1.18 -6.21 -19.46
CA SER A 211 1.35 -7.66 -19.38
C SER A 211 1.04 -8.36 -20.71
N LEU A 212 0.03 -7.89 -21.45
CA LEU A 212 -0.30 -8.42 -22.78
C LEU A 212 0.80 -8.12 -23.80
N LYS A 213 1.32 -6.89 -23.81
CA LYS A 213 2.44 -6.48 -24.71
C LYS A 213 3.71 -7.26 -24.44
N GLU A 214 4.04 -7.48 -23.17
CA GLU A 214 5.27 -8.18 -22.74
C GLU A 214 5.13 -9.72 -22.72
N LYS A 215 3.92 -10.26 -22.99
CA LYS A 215 3.60 -11.70 -22.89
C LYS A 215 3.94 -12.31 -21.51
N ASN A 216 3.88 -11.49 -20.45
CA ASN A 216 4.16 -11.90 -19.08
C ASN A 216 2.95 -12.64 -18.46
N ILE A 217 3.21 -13.43 -17.40
CA ILE A 217 2.20 -14.19 -16.65
C ILE A 217 1.47 -13.37 -15.58
N THR A 218 1.68 -12.06 -15.50
CA THR A 218 0.97 -11.19 -14.55
C THR A 218 -0.53 -11.17 -14.88
N PHE A 219 -1.38 -11.24 -13.86
CA PHE A 219 -2.84 -11.36 -14.00
C PHE A 219 -3.30 -12.57 -14.82
N ALA A 220 -2.51 -13.65 -14.86
CA ALA A 220 -2.92 -14.87 -15.55
C ALA A 220 -4.14 -15.56 -14.88
N GLY A 221 -4.44 -15.25 -13.62
CA GLY A 221 -5.49 -15.91 -12.83
C GLY A 221 -5.14 -17.33 -12.36
N ILE A 222 -3.87 -17.74 -12.49
CA ILE A 222 -3.44 -19.13 -12.25
C ILE A 222 -3.02 -19.39 -10.79
N VAL A 223 -2.11 -18.57 -10.24
CA VAL A 223 -1.35 -18.92 -9.04
C VAL A 223 -2.24 -19.11 -7.82
N THR A 224 -3.00 -18.09 -7.44
CA THR A 224 -3.89 -18.13 -6.27
C THR A 224 -5.02 -19.14 -6.50
N PHE A 225 -5.63 -19.10 -7.69
CA PHE A 225 -6.73 -20.00 -8.05
C PHE A 225 -6.37 -21.48 -7.90
N LEU A 226 -5.23 -21.94 -8.43
CA LEU A 226 -4.85 -23.36 -8.35
C LEU A 226 -4.61 -23.83 -6.91
N ARG A 227 -4.16 -22.95 -6.00
CA ARG A 227 -4.01 -23.28 -4.57
C ARG A 227 -5.35 -23.56 -3.90
N VAL A 228 -6.41 -22.87 -4.33
CA VAL A 228 -7.73 -22.92 -3.68
C VAL A 228 -8.77 -23.74 -4.44
N ALA A 229 -8.52 -24.09 -5.71
CA ALA A 229 -9.44 -24.89 -6.52
C ALA A 229 -9.87 -26.21 -5.86
N PRO A 230 -8.98 -26.99 -5.18
CA PRO A 230 -9.41 -28.19 -4.45
C PRO A 230 -10.40 -27.87 -3.32
N PHE A 231 -10.24 -26.75 -2.63
CA PHE A 231 -11.15 -26.30 -1.58
C PHE A 231 -12.51 -25.89 -2.17
N ILE A 232 -12.51 -25.10 -3.25
CA ILE A 232 -13.73 -24.70 -3.98
C ILE A 232 -14.51 -25.95 -4.41
N ARG A 233 -13.83 -26.90 -5.05
CA ARG A 233 -14.42 -28.17 -5.49
C ARG A 233 -15.05 -28.94 -4.32
N LYS A 234 -14.38 -29.01 -3.17
CA LYS A 234 -14.92 -29.65 -1.96
C LYS A 234 -16.20 -28.95 -1.48
N LYS A 235 -16.27 -27.61 -1.56
CA LYS A 235 -17.45 -26.84 -1.15
C LYS A 235 -18.62 -26.96 -2.13
N PHE A 236 -18.35 -27.11 -3.43
CA PHE A 236 -19.35 -27.31 -4.48
C PHE A 236 -20.03 -28.69 -4.40
N LYS A 237 -19.37 -29.66 -3.74
CA LYS A 237 -19.93 -31.01 -3.54
C LYS A 237 -21.33 -30.91 -2.90
N ASN A 238 -22.29 -31.61 -3.50
CA ASN A 238 -23.70 -31.68 -3.08
C ASN A 238 -24.49 -30.36 -3.19
N LYS A 239 -23.99 -29.34 -3.92
CA LYS A 239 -24.70 -28.06 -4.13
C LYS A 239 -25.29 -27.88 -5.52
N GLU A 240 -25.05 -28.84 -6.43
CA GLU A 240 -25.51 -28.79 -7.82
C GLU A 240 -25.11 -27.46 -8.49
N ILE A 241 -23.84 -27.09 -8.40
CA ILE A 241 -23.32 -25.89 -9.06
C ILE A 241 -23.15 -26.20 -10.55
N ASP A 242 -23.87 -25.50 -11.42
CA ASP A 242 -23.79 -25.67 -12.87
C ASP A 242 -23.05 -24.52 -13.55
N SER A 243 -23.30 -23.31 -13.04
CA SER A 243 -22.76 -22.05 -13.56
C SER A 243 -21.97 -21.30 -12.50
N MET A 244 -20.81 -20.74 -12.90
CA MET A 244 -19.92 -20.00 -12.01
C MET A 244 -19.49 -18.65 -12.61
N LEU A 245 -19.42 -17.62 -11.78
CA LEU A 245 -18.72 -16.37 -12.08
C LEU A 245 -17.38 -16.33 -11.35
N ASP A 246 -16.29 -16.13 -12.09
CA ASP A 246 -14.97 -15.79 -11.57
C ASP A 246 -14.79 -14.26 -11.60
N TYR A 247 -15.02 -13.64 -10.45
CA TYR A 247 -14.99 -12.20 -10.27
C TYR A 247 -13.56 -11.76 -9.93
N GLY A 248 -12.89 -11.09 -10.87
CA GLY A 248 -11.46 -10.78 -10.81
C GLY A 248 -10.57 -11.92 -11.31
N GLY A 249 -11.06 -12.74 -12.24
CA GLY A 249 -10.31 -13.87 -12.79
C GLY A 249 -9.16 -13.49 -13.74
N GLY A 250 -8.82 -12.19 -13.87
CA GLY A 250 -7.74 -11.71 -14.71
C GLY A 250 -7.92 -12.02 -16.19
N GLN A 251 -6.88 -12.60 -16.79
CA GLN A 251 -6.89 -13.06 -18.18
C GLN A 251 -7.61 -14.42 -18.36
N GLY A 252 -8.02 -15.09 -17.26
CA GLY A 252 -8.73 -16.37 -17.32
C GLY A 252 -7.89 -17.57 -17.74
N LYS A 253 -6.55 -17.49 -17.66
CA LYS A 253 -5.66 -18.55 -18.16
C LYS A 253 -5.80 -19.87 -17.42
N GLN A 254 -6.29 -19.84 -16.17
CA GLN A 254 -6.61 -21.02 -15.36
C GLN A 254 -7.62 -21.96 -16.01
N TYR A 255 -8.54 -21.44 -16.83
CA TYR A 255 -9.57 -22.24 -17.51
C TYR A 255 -9.09 -22.84 -18.84
N PHE A 256 -7.94 -22.39 -19.35
CA PHE A 256 -7.31 -22.97 -20.55
C PHE A 256 -6.29 -24.07 -20.22
N LEU A 257 -6.02 -24.32 -18.93
CA LEU A 257 -5.17 -25.41 -18.48
C LEU A 257 -5.80 -26.76 -18.84
N LYS A 258 -4.96 -27.69 -19.28
CA LYS A 258 -5.33 -29.05 -19.67
C LYS A 258 -4.64 -30.06 -18.78
N ASP A 259 -5.18 -31.28 -18.75
CA ASP A 259 -4.58 -32.44 -18.10
C ASP A 259 -4.24 -32.15 -16.62
N LEU A 260 -5.26 -31.71 -15.89
CA LEU A 260 -5.18 -31.40 -14.47
C LEU A 260 -5.25 -32.70 -13.65
N HIS A 261 -4.59 -32.73 -12.50
CA HIS A 261 -4.59 -33.87 -11.60
C HIS A 261 -4.97 -33.44 -10.19
N ASP A 262 -5.78 -34.24 -9.48
CA ASP A 262 -6.00 -34.05 -8.04
C ASP A 262 -4.94 -34.79 -7.20
N SER A 263 -5.00 -34.60 -5.87
CA SER A 263 -4.02 -35.14 -4.92
C SER A 263 -3.97 -36.68 -4.88
N ILE A 264 -4.96 -37.36 -5.43
CA ILE A 264 -5.00 -38.83 -5.54
C ILE A 264 -4.66 -39.32 -6.96
N GLY A 265 -4.23 -38.42 -7.85
CA GLY A 265 -3.80 -38.74 -9.20
C GLY A 265 -4.93 -38.92 -10.21
N LYS A 266 -6.17 -38.52 -9.90
CA LYS A 266 -7.26 -38.56 -10.89
C LYS A 266 -7.12 -37.39 -11.86
N ASN A 267 -7.27 -37.70 -13.16
CA ASN A 267 -7.07 -36.76 -14.26
C ASN A 267 -8.39 -36.05 -14.64
N TYR A 268 -8.28 -34.78 -15.01
CA TYR A 268 -9.35 -33.92 -15.49
C TYR A 268 -8.91 -33.20 -16.75
N LYS A 269 -9.79 -33.13 -17.75
CA LYS A 269 -9.45 -32.56 -19.06
C LYS A 269 -9.18 -31.05 -18.98
N ASN A 270 -9.94 -30.36 -18.13
CA ASN A 270 -9.91 -28.91 -17.95
C ASN A 270 -10.48 -28.54 -16.58
N MET A 271 -10.47 -27.25 -16.26
CA MET A 271 -10.88 -26.76 -14.95
C MET A 271 -12.38 -26.96 -14.68
N GLU A 272 -13.24 -26.84 -15.69
CA GLU A 272 -14.67 -27.08 -15.56
C GLU A 272 -14.97 -28.52 -15.15
N SER A 273 -14.29 -29.49 -15.76
CA SER A 273 -14.39 -30.91 -15.37
C SER A 273 -13.81 -31.18 -13.99
N PHE A 274 -12.77 -30.44 -13.58
CA PHE A 274 -12.21 -30.54 -12.24
C PHE A 274 -13.19 -30.02 -11.19
N LEU A 275 -13.78 -28.85 -11.39
CA LEU A 275 -14.76 -28.24 -10.48
C LEU A 275 -16.15 -28.89 -10.56
N ASN A 276 -16.41 -29.69 -11.59
CA ASN A 276 -17.70 -30.29 -11.90
C ASN A 276 -18.79 -29.24 -12.15
N ILE A 277 -18.52 -28.33 -13.08
CA ILE A 277 -19.43 -27.27 -13.55
C ILE A 277 -19.50 -27.30 -15.09
N ASN A 278 -20.57 -26.75 -15.67
CA ASN A 278 -20.76 -26.71 -17.13
C ASN A 278 -20.34 -25.37 -17.75
N SER A 279 -20.38 -24.28 -17.00
CA SER A 279 -20.04 -22.96 -17.54
C SER A 279 -19.35 -22.07 -16.51
N VAL A 280 -18.41 -21.27 -17.02
CA VAL A 280 -17.74 -20.21 -16.25
C VAL A 280 -17.77 -18.90 -17.04
N LYS A 281 -18.12 -17.81 -16.35
CA LYS A 281 -17.91 -16.44 -16.83
C LYS A 281 -16.74 -15.85 -16.08
N ILE A 282 -15.83 -15.19 -16.79
CA ILE A 282 -14.73 -14.43 -16.19
C ILE A 282 -15.05 -12.95 -16.30
N TYR A 283 -14.86 -12.24 -15.20
CA TYR A 283 -14.91 -10.78 -15.12
C TYR A 283 -13.61 -10.27 -14.50
N ASP A 284 -13.11 -9.13 -14.94
CA ASP A 284 -12.04 -8.42 -14.26
C ASP A 284 -12.21 -6.90 -14.40
N ALA A 285 -12.14 -6.17 -13.28
CA ALA A 285 -12.36 -4.72 -13.27
C ALA A 285 -11.23 -3.94 -14.00
N GLY A 286 -10.03 -4.51 -14.11
CA GLY A 286 -8.92 -3.96 -14.90
C GLY A 286 -9.00 -4.30 -16.39
N ARG A 287 -10.08 -4.96 -16.84
CA ARG A 287 -10.32 -5.34 -18.23
C ARG A 287 -11.62 -4.71 -18.74
N PRO A 288 -11.54 -3.55 -19.42
CA PRO A 288 -12.73 -2.84 -19.92
C PRO A 288 -13.64 -3.71 -20.79
N ASP A 289 -13.07 -4.65 -21.55
CA ASP A 289 -13.82 -5.59 -22.41
C ASP A 289 -14.75 -6.53 -21.63
N THR A 290 -14.50 -6.71 -20.34
CA THR A 290 -15.34 -7.55 -19.46
C THR A 290 -16.32 -6.73 -18.62
N PHE A 291 -16.17 -5.41 -18.57
CA PHE A 291 -16.84 -4.55 -17.59
C PHE A 291 -18.35 -4.39 -17.85
N ASP A 292 -18.73 -4.10 -19.09
CA ASP A 292 -20.14 -3.91 -19.48
C ASP A 292 -20.95 -5.22 -19.57
N ASN A 293 -20.28 -6.36 -19.36
CA ASN A 293 -20.85 -7.69 -19.57
C ASN A 293 -20.77 -8.55 -18.29
N LEU A 294 -20.85 -7.91 -17.13
CA LEU A 294 -21.12 -8.59 -15.87
C LEU A 294 -22.52 -9.22 -15.99
N GLY A 295 -22.57 -10.54 -16.17
CA GLY A 295 -23.77 -11.27 -16.58
C GLY A 295 -24.86 -11.36 -15.50
N LYS A 296 -25.77 -12.34 -15.66
CA LYS A 296 -26.92 -12.58 -14.77
C LYS A 296 -26.47 -13.15 -13.41
N ILE A 297 -27.40 -13.78 -12.69
CA ILE A 297 -27.14 -14.56 -11.48
C ILE A 297 -26.56 -15.93 -11.88
N TYR A 298 -25.58 -16.42 -11.13
CA TYR A 298 -24.88 -17.70 -11.29
C TYR A 298 -25.13 -18.60 -10.08
N ASP A 299 -24.95 -19.92 -10.20
CA ASP A 299 -25.07 -20.80 -9.04
C ASP A 299 -23.99 -20.51 -7.99
N ALA A 300 -22.76 -20.26 -8.45
CA ALA A 300 -21.65 -19.85 -7.61
C ALA A 300 -20.96 -18.58 -8.11
N VAL A 301 -20.42 -17.80 -7.17
CA VAL A 301 -19.47 -16.73 -7.43
C VAL A 301 -18.19 -17.06 -6.68
N ILE A 302 -17.05 -16.87 -7.33
CA ILE A 302 -15.74 -16.92 -6.68
C ILE A 302 -15.03 -15.58 -6.88
N CYS A 303 -14.22 -15.17 -5.91
CA CYS A 303 -13.46 -13.92 -5.95
C CYS A 303 -12.11 -14.12 -5.27
N THR A 304 -11.05 -14.30 -6.04
CA THR A 304 -9.73 -14.65 -5.49
C THR A 304 -8.69 -13.61 -5.85
N ASP A 305 -8.02 -13.03 -4.83
CA ASP A 305 -6.93 -12.05 -5.02
C ASP A 305 -7.45 -10.73 -5.64
N VAL A 306 -8.45 -10.13 -4.99
CA VAL A 306 -9.22 -8.98 -5.52
C VAL A 306 -9.59 -7.99 -4.42
N LEU A 307 -10.15 -8.47 -3.31
CA LEU A 307 -10.76 -7.60 -2.29
C LEU A 307 -9.72 -6.75 -1.56
N GLU A 308 -8.53 -7.27 -1.32
CA GLU A 308 -7.36 -6.57 -0.76
C GLU A 308 -6.84 -5.44 -1.66
N HIS A 309 -7.18 -5.49 -2.96
CA HIS A 309 -6.87 -4.45 -3.96
C HIS A 309 -7.96 -3.39 -4.07
N CYS A 310 -9.08 -3.58 -3.38
CA CYS A 310 -10.22 -2.67 -3.41
C CYS A 310 -10.17 -1.73 -2.20
N ASP A 311 -10.60 -0.49 -2.42
CA ASP A 311 -10.64 0.53 -1.37
C ASP A 311 -11.73 0.24 -0.32
N LYS A 312 -11.46 0.57 0.94
CA LYS A 312 -12.40 0.36 2.07
C LYS A 312 -13.79 0.97 1.84
N LEU A 313 -13.88 2.09 1.13
CA LEU A 313 -15.18 2.72 0.85
C LEU A 313 -15.98 1.97 -0.22
N ASP A 314 -15.30 1.21 -1.09
CA ASP A 314 -15.93 0.47 -2.17
C ASP A 314 -16.23 -1.00 -1.82
N LEU A 315 -15.46 -1.56 -0.89
CA LEU A 315 -15.64 -2.94 -0.43
C LEU A 315 -17.09 -3.31 -0.03
N PRO A 316 -17.86 -2.45 0.68
CA PRO A 316 -19.24 -2.80 1.03
C PRO A 316 -20.13 -3.07 -0.17
N TRP A 317 -20.05 -2.27 -1.23
CA TRP A 317 -20.89 -2.47 -2.40
C TRP A 317 -20.33 -3.56 -3.32
N ILE A 318 -19.00 -3.71 -3.41
CA ILE A 318 -18.37 -4.80 -4.18
C ILE A 318 -18.76 -6.16 -3.59
N ILE A 319 -18.64 -6.35 -2.28
CA ILE A 319 -19.04 -7.61 -1.63
C ILE A 319 -20.55 -7.82 -1.79
N SER A 320 -21.37 -6.77 -1.65
CA SER A 320 -22.81 -6.89 -1.90
C SER A 320 -23.14 -7.31 -3.34
N GLU A 321 -22.33 -6.89 -4.31
CA GLU A 321 -22.47 -7.27 -5.71
C GLU A 321 -22.05 -8.73 -5.95
N LEU A 322 -20.95 -9.20 -5.33
CA LEU A 322 -20.57 -10.61 -5.35
C LEU A 322 -21.72 -11.51 -4.88
N PHE A 323 -22.37 -11.15 -3.77
CA PHE A 323 -23.58 -11.84 -3.33
C PHE A 323 -24.73 -11.71 -4.31
N GLY A 324 -24.96 -10.52 -4.89
CA GLY A 324 -26.02 -10.27 -5.86
C GLY A 324 -25.92 -11.10 -7.15
N HIS A 325 -24.72 -11.55 -7.51
CA HIS A 325 -24.50 -12.47 -8.64
C HIS A 325 -24.55 -13.95 -8.26
N SER A 326 -24.68 -14.31 -6.98
CA SER A 326 -24.73 -15.71 -6.54
C SER A 326 -26.16 -16.14 -6.19
N LYS A 327 -26.49 -17.38 -6.52
CA LYS A 327 -27.73 -18.04 -6.12
C LYS A 327 -27.54 -18.98 -4.95
N LYS A 328 -26.41 -19.71 -4.91
CA LYS A 328 -26.19 -20.80 -3.96
C LYS A 328 -24.92 -20.61 -3.12
N TYR A 329 -23.81 -20.25 -3.75
CA TYR A 329 -22.51 -20.23 -3.06
C TYR A 329 -21.63 -19.03 -3.43
N LEU A 330 -21.00 -18.41 -2.43
CA LEU A 330 -19.94 -17.43 -2.63
C LEU A 330 -18.64 -17.93 -1.99
N PHE A 331 -17.54 -17.90 -2.74
CA PHE A 331 -16.20 -18.14 -2.21
C PHE A 331 -15.30 -16.91 -2.42
N ALA A 332 -14.48 -16.56 -1.44
CA ALA A 332 -13.45 -15.54 -1.63
C ALA A 332 -12.11 -15.87 -0.96
N THR A 333 -11.03 -15.28 -1.46
CA THR A 333 -9.76 -15.23 -0.73
C THR A 333 -9.26 -13.80 -0.60
N ILE A 334 -8.60 -13.51 0.52
CA ILE A 334 -8.20 -12.16 0.91
C ILE A 334 -6.80 -12.22 1.53
N ALA A 335 -5.82 -11.57 0.92
CA ALA A 335 -4.50 -11.40 1.52
C ALA A 335 -4.47 -10.24 2.53
N THR A 336 -3.84 -10.46 3.68
CA THR A 336 -3.67 -9.46 4.76
C THR A 336 -2.20 -9.08 4.97
N TYR A 337 -1.42 -9.13 3.90
CA TYR A 337 -0.02 -8.75 3.86
C TYR A 337 0.29 -7.91 2.61
N PRO A 338 1.40 -7.15 2.55
CA PRO A 338 1.74 -6.33 1.38
C PRO A 338 2.02 -7.15 0.11
N ALA A 339 1.53 -6.66 -1.03
CA ALA A 339 1.83 -7.23 -2.33
C ALA A 339 3.33 -7.15 -2.65
N VAL A 340 3.83 -8.05 -3.50
CA VAL A 340 5.14 -7.85 -4.16
C VAL A 340 5.05 -6.66 -5.11
N LYS A 341 3.89 -6.52 -5.74
CA LYS A 341 3.69 -5.61 -6.86
C LYS A 341 3.41 -4.20 -6.36
N ILE A 342 4.08 -3.26 -7.00
CA ILE A 342 3.85 -1.82 -6.85
C ILE A 342 3.08 -1.34 -8.08
N LEU A 343 2.06 -0.53 -7.85
CA LEU A 343 1.25 0.12 -8.88
C LEU A 343 2.09 1.17 -9.62
N PRO A 344 1.74 1.57 -10.86
CA PRO A 344 2.48 2.58 -11.61
C PRO A 344 2.62 3.93 -10.86
N ASN A 345 1.71 4.24 -9.95
CA ASN A 345 1.76 5.44 -9.10
C ASN A 345 2.69 5.30 -7.86
N GLY A 346 3.36 4.16 -7.68
CA GLY A 346 4.30 3.91 -6.58
C GLY A 346 3.69 3.31 -5.31
N GLU A 347 2.38 3.12 -5.26
CA GLU A 347 1.70 2.52 -4.10
C GLU A 347 1.75 0.98 -4.13
N ASN A 348 1.66 0.34 -2.97
CA ASN A 348 1.49 -1.11 -2.92
C ASN A 348 0.16 -1.52 -3.55
N ALA A 349 0.14 -2.62 -4.30
CA ALA A 349 -1.09 -3.10 -4.94
C ALA A 349 -2.15 -3.56 -3.92
N HIS A 350 -1.77 -4.02 -2.73
CA HIS A 350 -2.73 -4.32 -1.66
C HIS A 350 -2.99 -3.02 -0.89
N CYS A 351 -4.08 -2.34 -1.22
CA CYS A 351 -4.43 -1.06 -0.58
C CYS A 351 -5.28 -1.23 0.68
N THR A 352 -5.91 -2.38 0.88
CA THR A 352 -6.66 -2.71 2.10
C THR A 352 -6.05 -3.93 2.77
N ILE A 353 -5.24 -3.67 3.80
CA ILE A 353 -4.62 -4.68 4.66
C ILE A 353 -5.20 -4.52 6.06
N GLU A 354 -6.11 -5.42 6.42
CA GLU A 354 -6.87 -5.39 7.67
C GLU A 354 -6.88 -6.77 8.32
N GLU A 355 -7.06 -6.83 9.64
CA GLU A 355 -7.10 -8.08 10.38
C GLU A 355 -8.29 -8.97 9.97
N SER A 356 -8.14 -10.28 10.12
CA SER A 356 -9.17 -11.29 9.79
C SER A 356 -10.55 -10.98 10.41
N LYS A 357 -10.56 -10.42 11.62
CA LYS A 357 -11.79 -10.03 12.32
C LYS A 357 -12.53 -8.90 11.62
N TRP A 358 -11.80 -7.93 11.05
CA TRP A 358 -12.39 -6.82 10.29
C TRP A 358 -13.13 -7.34 9.05
N TRP A 359 -12.48 -8.22 8.28
CA TRP A 359 -13.08 -8.87 7.11
C TRP A 359 -14.30 -9.71 7.48
N SER A 360 -14.21 -10.49 8.55
CA SER A 360 -15.33 -11.29 9.06
C SER A 360 -16.55 -10.45 9.44
N ASN A 361 -16.34 -9.31 10.12
CA ASN A 361 -17.42 -8.40 10.47
C ASN A 361 -18.04 -7.76 9.21
N LEU A 362 -17.22 -7.35 8.24
CA LEU A 362 -17.68 -6.76 6.98
C LEU A 362 -18.55 -7.74 6.18
N PHE A 363 -18.06 -8.97 5.95
CA PHE A 363 -18.80 -10.01 5.25
C PHE A 363 -20.12 -10.33 5.96
N SER A 364 -20.09 -10.54 7.28
CA SER A 364 -21.28 -10.89 8.05
C SER A 364 -22.37 -9.81 7.99
N LYS A 365 -21.96 -8.53 8.05
CA LYS A 365 -22.87 -7.38 7.93
C LYS A 365 -23.58 -7.32 6.58
N ILE A 366 -22.88 -7.69 5.51
CA ILE A 366 -23.42 -7.66 4.14
C ILE A 366 -24.26 -8.91 3.86
N ALA A 367 -23.76 -10.07 4.26
CA ALA A 367 -24.42 -11.37 4.07
C ALA A 367 -25.81 -11.44 4.73
N TYR A 368 -26.08 -10.64 5.76
CA TYR A 368 -27.42 -10.52 6.35
C TYR A 368 -28.51 -10.16 5.32
N LYS A 369 -28.17 -9.43 4.25
CA LYS A 369 -29.08 -9.08 3.15
C LYS A 369 -29.34 -10.26 2.18
N PHE A 370 -28.60 -11.36 2.34
CA PHE A 370 -28.53 -12.49 1.42
C PHE A 370 -28.67 -13.84 2.16
N PRO A 371 -29.76 -14.05 2.92
CA PRO A 371 -29.89 -15.17 3.87
C PRO A 371 -29.85 -16.57 3.23
N ASN A 372 -30.12 -16.66 1.92
CA ASN A 372 -30.21 -17.93 1.19
C ASN A 372 -28.89 -18.34 0.51
N ILE A 373 -27.83 -17.52 0.61
CA ILE A 373 -26.55 -17.78 -0.04
C ILE A 373 -25.57 -18.28 1.02
N GLU A 374 -25.05 -19.50 0.82
CA GLU A 374 -23.92 -19.99 1.60
C GLU A 374 -22.65 -19.25 1.16
N TYR A 375 -21.76 -18.96 2.11
CA TYR A 375 -20.46 -18.39 1.75
C TYR A 375 -19.34 -18.91 2.63
N SER A 376 -18.14 -18.95 2.05
CA SER A 376 -16.91 -19.02 2.83
C SER A 376 -15.85 -18.10 2.23
N PHE A 377 -14.92 -17.66 3.06
CA PHE A 377 -13.74 -16.97 2.58
C PHE A 377 -12.52 -17.35 3.39
N LEU A 378 -11.36 -17.26 2.74
CA LEU A 378 -10.07 -17.52 3.35
C LEU A 378 -9.33 -16.20 3.54
N VAL A 379 -8.86 -15.95 4.75
CA VAL A 379 -7.91 -14.87 5.04
C VAL A 379 -6.51 -15.46 5.05
N VAL A 380 -5.64 -14.94 4.19
CA VAL A 380 -4.29 -15.44 3.97
C VAL A 380 -3.31 -14.44 4.57
N ASN A 381 -2.65 -14.83 5.66
CA ASN A 381 -1.80 -13.95 6.46
C ASN A 381 -0.35 -13.86 5.95
N ASP A 382 0.06 -14.77 5.07
CA ASP A 382 1.38 -14.75 4.43
C ASP A 382 1.35 -15.32 3.00
N ARG A 383 2.48 -15.21 2.29
CA ARG A 383 2.61 -15.70 0.91
C ARG A 383 2.75 -17.22 0.78
N SER A 384 3.21 -17.90 1.83
CA SER A 384 3.42 -19.35 1.77
C SER A 384 2.09 -20.11 1.79
N PHE A 385 1.00 -19.44 2.19
CA PHE A 385 -0.33 -20.05 2.34
C PHE A 385 -0.38 -21.05 3.50
N ASP A 386 0.59 -20.98 4.42
CA ASP A 386 0.65 -21.84 5.61
C ASP A 386 -0.22 -21.29 6.74
N ASN A 387 -0.36 -19.96 6.82
CA ASN A 387 -1.21 -19.28 7.79
C ASN A 387 -2.50 -18.77 7.12
N VAL A 388 -3.53 -19.61 7.15
CA VAL A 388 -4.85 -19.33 6.55
C VAL A 388 -5.96 -19.52 7.57
N GLU A 389 -6.79 -18.49 7.74
CA GLU A 389 -8.00 -18.54 8.54
C GLU A 389 -9.23 -18.71 7.64
N ALA A 390 -10.07 -19.70 7.95
CA ALA A 390 -11.27 -19.98 7.19
C ALA A 390 -12.52 -19.45 7.91
N PHE A 391 -13.32 -18.68 7.20
CA PHE A 391 -14.59 -18.15 7.69
C PHE A 391 -15.74 -18.69 6.85
N THR A 392 -16.89 -18.90 7.50
CA THR A 392 -18.13 -19.36 6.88
C THR A 392 -19.32 -18.73 7.60
N ASN A 393 -20.49 -18.64 6.98
CA ASN A 393 -21.70 -18.42 7.77
C ASN A 393 -21.97 -19.62 8.67
N SER A 394 -22.47 -19.35 9.88
CA SER A 394 -22.51 -20.21 11.07
C SER A 394 -23.37 -21.48 11.00
N ASN A 395 -23.78 -21.95 9.81
CA ASN A 395 -24.53 -23.19 9.65
C ASN A 395 -23.70 -24.39 9.18
N LEU A 396 -22.40 -24.23 8.94
CA LEU A 396 -21.52 -25.34 8.61
C LEU A 396 -20.26 -25.28 9.46
N LYS A 397 -20.26 -26.01 10.58
CA LYS A 397 -19.00 -26.41 11.25
C LYS A 397 -18.09 -27.04 10.19
N VAL A 398 -16.86 -26.55 10.11
CA VAL A 398 -15.79 -26.95 9.18
C VAL A 398 -15.58 -28.46 9.17
#